data_AF-A0A2V9L698-F1
#
_entry.id   AF-A0A2V9L698-F1
#
_cell.length_a   1.000
_cell.length_b   1.000
_cell.length_c   1.000
_cell.angle_alpha   90.00
_cell.angle_beta   90.00
_cell.angle_gamma   90.00
#
_symmetry.space_group_name_H-M   'P 1'
#
loop_
_entity.id
_entity.type
_entity.pdbx_description
1 polymer ?
#
loop_
_entity_poly.entity_id
_entity_poly.type
_entity_poly.pdbx_seq_one_letter_code
_entity_poly.pdbx_strand_id
1 'polypeptide(L)'
;SEAVTGALAGKRLAVLPAENTAWGTWRAAHPGTRVLSFFTGYARDYAEDPYAAYPLPRNAALLVAAEGQIKIYPFSELKKAPSAVTDRVGGQELDIRYDRRTNTARIDNQPASVTAFVAFLDDLKAFYPQVGIYRAPHR
;
A
#
# COMPACT_ATOMS: atom_id res chain seq x y z
N SER A 1 12.42 9.52 -3.96
CA SER A 1 13.51 9.65 -2.98
C SER A 1 14.84 9.36 -3.64
N GLU A 2 15.91 10.03 -3.21
CA GLU A 2 17.29 9.77 -3.66
C GLU A 2 18.21 9.59 -2.45
N ALA A 3 19.27 8.82 -2.62
CA ALA A 3 20.28 8.65 -1.60
C ALA A 3 20.92 10.02 -1.27
N VAL A 4 21.00 10.36 0.02
CA VAL A 4 21.44 11.69 0.47
C VAL A 4 22.93 11.73 0.73
N THR A 5 23.53 10.63 1.22
CA THR A 5 24.95 10.57 1.60
C THR A 5 25.61 9.26 1.15
N GLY A 6 26.96 9.25 1.15
CA GLY A 6 27.77 8.10 0.76
C GLY A 6 28.00 7.97 -0.75
N ALA A 7 28.66 6.89 -1.17
CA ALA A 7 29.08 6.67 -2.56
C ALA A 7 27.92 6.58 -3.58
N LEU A 8 26.68 6.44 -3.10
CA LEU A 8 25.49 6.37 -3.92
C LEU A 8 24.66 7.66 -3.88
N ALA A 9 25.15 8.74 -3.26
CA ALA A 9 24.44 10.01 -3.17
C ALA A 9 23.94 10.48 -4.55
N GLY A 10 22.70 10.99 -4.59
CA GLY A 10 21.99 11.37 -5.82
C GLY A 10 21.35 10.20 -6.58
N LYS A 11 21.64 8.94 -6.26
CA LYS A 11 20.97 7.81 -6.92
C LYS A 11 19.54 7.64 -6.43
N ARG A 12 18.63 7.41 -7.38
CA ARG A 12 17.24 7.02 -7.13
C ARG A 12 17.11 5.51 -7.22
N LEU A 13 16.40 4.91 -6.26
CA LEU A 13 16.08 3.48 -6.31
C LEU A 13 14.94 3.25 -7.30
N ALA A 14 15.07 2.17 -8.08
CA ALA A 14 13.94 1.64 -8.83
C ALA A 14 12.92 1.07 -7.83
N VAL A 15 11.68 1.54 -7.92
CA VAL A 15 10.59 1.00 -7.11
C VAL A 15 10.15 -0.32 -7.72
N LEU A 16 10.13 -1.38 -6.91
CA LEU A 16 9.58 -2.66 -7.30
C LEU A 16 8.13 -2.77 -6.84
N PRO A 17 7.24 -3.39 -7.64
CA PRO A 17 5.89 -3.68 -7.19
C PRO A 17 5.91 -4.52 -5.90
N ALA A 18 5.08 -4.15 -4.94
CA ALA A 18 4.88 -4.89 -3.71
C ALA A 18 3.38 -5.04 -3.45
N GLU A 19 2.97 -6.22 -2.99
CA GLU A 19 1.58 -6.49 -2.62
C GLU A 19 1.47 -6.66 -1.10
N ASN A 20 0.59 -5.88 -0.48
CA ASN A 20 0.17 -6.11 0.90
C ASN A 20 -1.05 -7.03 0.90
N THR A 21 -0.86 -8.25 1.37
CA THR A 21 -1.90 -9.28 1.39
C THR A 21 -1.90 -10.07 2.69
N ALA A 22 -3.00 -10.76 2.98
CA ALA A 22 -3.06 -11.69 4.11
C ALA A 22 -2.24 -12.96 3.78
N TRP A 23 -1.53 -13.51 4.78
CA TRP A 23 -0.73 -14.72 4.60
C TRP A 23 -1.53 -15.89 4.01
N GLY A 24 -2.77 -16.11 4.47
CA GLY A 24 -3.62 -17.16 3.93
C GLY A 24 -3.91 -17.01 2.43
N THR A 25 -4.11 -15.76 1.98
CA THR A 25 -4.32 -15.45 0.56
C THR A 25 -3.04 -15.69 -0.25
N TRP A 26 -1.89 -15.21 0.24
CA TRP A 26 -0.60 -15.43 -0.41
C TRP A 26 -0.27 -16.92 -0.52
N ARG A 27 -0.41 -17.68 0.59
CA ARG A 27 -0.10 -19.11 0.63
C ARG A 27 -0.98 -19.92 -0.31
N ALA A 28 -2.25 -19.55 -0.47
CA ALA A 28 -3.14 -20.21 -1.43
C ALA A 28 -2.69 -19.98 -2.88
N ALA A 29 -2.23 -18.76 -3.21
CA ALA A 29 -1.74 -18.42 -4.55
C ALA A 29 -0.31 -18.94 -4.82
N HIS A 30 0.53 -19.04 -3.79
CA HIS A 30 1.94 -19.38 -3.88
C HIS A 30 2.31 -20.48 -2.87
N PRO A 31 1.81 -21.72 -3.05
CA PRO A 31 1.92 -22.80 -2.06
C PRO A 31 3.37 -23.23 -1.77
N GLY A 32 4.30 -22.97 -2.69
CA GLY A 32 5.74 -23.24 -2.51
C GLY A 32 6.50 -22.17 -1.72
N THR A 33 5.86 -21.07 -1.32
CA THR A 33 6.53 -20.01 -0.55
C THR A 33 7.00 -20.55 0.79
N ARG A 34 8.29 -20.34 1.10
CA ARG A 34 8.86 -20.64 2.40
C ARG A 34 8.93 -19.38 3.24
N VAL A 35 8.52 -19.47 4.50
CA VAL A 35 8.68 -18.41 5.50
C VAL A 35 9.66 -18.88 6.57
N LEU A 36 10.34 -17.93 7.22
CA LEU A 36 11.22 -18.25 8.35
C LEU A 36 10.38 -18.74 9.53
N SER A 37 10.78 -19.86 10.12
CA SER A 37 10.14 -20.39 11.32
C SER A 37 10.36 -19.47 12.52
N PHE A 38 9.39 -19.39 13.43
CA PHE A 38 9.60 -18.71 14.72
C PHE A 38 10.59 -19.44 15.63
N PHE A 39 10.88 -20.73 15.37
CA PHE A 39 11.89 -21.53 16.08
C PHE A 39 13.32 -21.17 15.64
N THR A 40 13.73 -19.93 15.87
CA THR A 40 15.05 -19.40 15.48
C THR A 40 16.15 -19.62 16.54
N GLY A 41 15.78 -20.10 17.73
CA GLY A 41 16.66 -20.14 18.90
C GLY A 41 16.60 -18.88 19.78
N TYR A 42 15.83 -17.86 19.39
CA TYR A 42 15.59 -16.64 20.16
C TYR A 42 14.12 -16.55 20.60
N ALA A 43 13.89 -16.12 21.85
CA ALA A 43 12.55 -15.85 22.36
C ALA A 43 12.11 -14.44 21.94
N ARG A 44 11.20 -14.35 20.99
CA ARG A 44 10.47 -13.12 20.66
C ARG A 44 9.03 -13.45 20.34
N ASP A 45 8.11 -12.79 21.03
CA ASP A 45 6.69 -12.86 20.71
C ASP A 45 6.41 -11.89 19.56
N TYR A 46 6.07 -12.44 18.37
CA TYR A 46 5.68 -11.65 17.20
C TYR A 46 4.17 -11.42 17.12
N ALA A 47 3.39 -11.92 18.09
CA ALA A 47 1.97 -11.62 18.21
C ALA A 47 1.71 -10.31 18.96
N GLU A 48 2.68 -9.83 19.74
CA GLU A 48 2.61 -8.54 20.42
C GLU A 48 2.94 -7.40 19.45
N ASP A 49 2.13 -6.34 19.44
CA ASP A 49 2.45 -5.12 18.68
C ASP A 49 3.55 -4.35 19.43
N PRO A 50 4.79 -4.31 18.90
CA PRO A 50 5.90 -3.62 19.57
C PRO A 50 5.71 -2.10 19.64
N TYR A 51 4.69 -1.57 18.95
CA TYR A 51 4.35 -0.15 18.90
C TYR A 51 3.00 0.16 19.57
N ALA A 52 2.45 -0.75 20.38
CA ALA A 52 1.17 -0.54 21.06
C ALA A 52 1.13 0.74 21.93
N ALA A 53 2.26 1.11 22.53
CA ALA A 53 2.41 2.32 23.35
C ALA A 53 2.40 3.63 22.54
N TYR A 54 2.45 3.57 21.21
CA TYR A 54 2.42 4.74 20.32
C TYR A 54 1.11 4.75 19.52
N PRO A 55 0.01 5.29 20.08
CA PRO A 55 -1.28 5.34 19.42
C PRO A 55 -1.27 6.38 18.30
N LEU A 56 -0.73 6.01 17.15
CA LEU A 56 -0.85 6.78 15.92
C LEU A 56 -2.16 6.39 15.22
N PRO A 57 -2.91 7.34 14.64
CA PRO A 57 -4.07 7.02 13.82
C PRO A 57 -3.62 6.24 12.57
N ARG A 58 -3.71 4.90 12.62
CA ARG A 58 -3.31 3.97 11.56
C ARG A 58 -4.38 3.86 10.46
N ASN A 59 -4.88 5.00 10.00
CA ASN A 59 -5.87 5.06 8.92
C ASN A 59 -5.22 4.65 7.60
N ALA A 60 -5.46 3.43 7.13
CA ALA A 60 -4.84 2.95 5.89
C ALA A 60 -5.35 3.67 4.64
N ALA A 61 -4.45 3.91 3.70
CA ALA A 61 -4.74 4.43 2.38
C ALA A 61 -3.77 3.83 1.35
N LEU A 62 -4.28 3.58 0.13
CA LEU A 62 -3.45 3.21 -1.01
C LEU A 62 -2.98 4.49 -1.69
N LEU A 63 -1.66 4.68 -1.82
CA LEU A 63 -1.09 5.67 -2.72
C LEU A 63 -0.92 5.03 -4.08
N VAL A 64 -1.31 5.74 -5.15
CA VAL A 64 -1.05 5.36 -6.54
C VAL A 64 -0.28 6.49 -7.22
N ALA A 65 0.81 6.14 -7.88
CA ALA A 65 1.64 7.05 -8.65
C ALA A 65 1.83 6.53 -10.08
N ALA A 66 1.54 7.38 -11.06
CA ALA A 66 1.66 7.09 -12.49
C ALA A 66 1.99 8.38 -13.26
N GLU A 67 2.95 8.34 -14.20
CA GLU A 67 3.35 9.48 -15.04
C GLU A 67 3.55 10.80 -14.26
N GLY A 68 4.21 10.73 -13.10
CA GLY A 68 4.47 11.89 -12.24
C GLY A 68 3.26 12.42 -11.46
N GLN A 69 2.07 11.84 -11.66
CA GLN A 69 0.88 12.15 -10.88
C GLN A 69 0.73 11.18 -9.72
N ILE A 70 0.18 11.67 -8.62
CA ILE A 70 -0.10 10.89 -7.42
C ILE A 70 -1.57 11.10 -7.05
N LYS A 71 -2.24 10.03 -6.63
CA LYS A 71 -3.57 10.08 -6.05
C LYS A 71 -3.65 9.12 -4.86
N ILE A 72 -4.30 9.56 -3.80
CA ILE A 72 -4.46 8.80 -2.55
C ILE A 72 -5.88 8.25 -2.47
N TYR A 73 -6.00 6.98 -2.10
CA TYR A 73 -7.26 6.26 -1.96
C TYR A 73 -7.42 5.76 -0.52
N PRO A 74 -8.08 6.54 0.36
CA PRO A 74 -8.33 6.12 1.72
C PRO A 74 -9.18 4.84 1.76
N PHE A 75 -8.82 3.87 2.60
CA PHE A 75 -9.63 2.65 2.76
C PHE A 75 -11.03 2.97 3.28
N SER A 76 -11.14 4.05 4.08
CA SER A 76 -12.42 4.58 4.55
C SER A 76 -13.36 5.03 3.42
N GLU A 77 -12.82 5.40 2.26
CA GLU A 77 -13.56 5.79 1.06
C GLU A 77 -13.73 4.60 0.11
N LEU A 78 -12.67 3.82 -0.13
CA LEU A 78 -12.73 2.61 -0.98
C LEU A 78 -13.76 1.61 -0.46
N LYS A 79 -13.88 1.43 0.86
CA LYS A 79 -14.87 0.51 1.46
C LYS A 79 -16.32 0.89 1.16
N LYS A 80 -16.60 2.14 0.77
CA LYS A 80 -17.95 2.61 0.43
C LYS A 80 -18.35 2.18 -0.99
N ALA A 81 -17.38 1.88 -1.87
CA ALA A 81 -17.65 1.37 -3.20
C ALA A 81 -18.20 -0.07 -3.13
N PRO A 82 -19.22 -0.43 -3.93
CA PRO A 82 -19.76 -1.78 -3.98
C PRO A 82 -18.87 -2.77 -4.73
N SER A 83 -17.99 -2.26 -5.59
CA SER A 83 -17.09 -3.02 -6.46
C SER A 83 -15.73 -2.31 -6.56
N ALA A 84 -14.85 -2.82 -7.43
CA ALA A 84 -13.63 -2.10 -7.80
C ALA A 84 -13.97 -0.68 -8.31
N VAL A 85 -13.10 0.26 -7.97
CA VAL A 85 -13.18 1.67 -8.39
C VAL A 85 -12.30 1.82 -9.61
N THR A 86 -12.92 2.08 -10.77
CA THR A 86 -12.19 2.48 -11.97
C THR A 86 -11.88 3.97 -11.90
N ASP A 87 -10.61 4.33 -12.03
CA ASP A 87 -10.15 5.71 -11.95
C ASP A 87 -8.95 5.94 -12.87
N ARG A 88 -8.65 7.21 -13.16
CA ARG A 88 -7.51 7.58 -14.02
C ARG A 88 -6.47 8.35 -13.22
N VAL A 89 -5.23 7.87 -13.25
CA VAL A 89 -4.07 8.53 -12.63
C VAL A 89 -2.95 8.59 -13.67
N GLY A 90 -2.41 9.78 -13.94
CA GLY A 90 -1.34 9.93 -14.93
C GLY A 90 -1.73 9.44 -16.33
N GLY A 91 -3.01 9.54 -16.70
CA GLY A 91 -3.51 9.04 -17.99
C GLY A 91 -3.70 7.52 -18.07
N GLN A 92 -3.29 6.74 -17.06
CA GLN A 92 -3.52 5.30 -16.95
C GLN A 92 -4.89 5.04 -16.31
N GLU A 93 -5.69 4.17 -16.92
CA GLU A 93 -6.94 3.68 -16.34
C GLU A 93 -6.65 2.47 -15.44
N LEU A 94 -7.15 2.50 -14.20
CA LEU A 94 -6.77 1.56 -13.15
C LEU A 94 -8.02 1.08 -12.42
N ASP A 95 -8.13 -0.23 -12.22
CA ASP A 95 -9.18 -0.85 -11.40
C ASP A 95 -8.66 -1.10 -9.99
N ILE A 96 -9.12 -0.27 -9.05
CA ILE A 96 -8.67 -0.30 -7.67
C ILE A 96 -9.65 -1.14 -6.85
N ARG A 97 -9.19 -2.31 -6.41
CA ARG A 97 -9.98 -3.25 -5.61
C ARG A 97 -9.65 -3.13 -4.14
N TYR A 98 -10.69 -3.01 -3.31
CA TYR A 98 -10.60 -3.14 -1.86
C TYR A 98 -11.25 -4.45 -1.41
N ASP A 99 -10.50 -5.28 -0.68
CA ASP A 99 -10.98 -6.52 -0.08
C ASP A 99 -11.33 -6.28 1.39
N ARG A 100 -12.64 -6.30 1.70
CA ARG A 100 -13.17 -6.12 3.06
C ARG A 100 -12.76 -7.22 4.03
N ARG A 101 -12.55 -8.45 3.55
CA ARG A 101 -12.24 -9.61 4.39
C ARG A 101 -10.80 -9.56 4.88
N THR A 102 -9.88 -9.13 4.01
CA THR A 102 -8.46 -9.03 4.34
C THR A 102 -8.02 -7.63 4.74
N ASN A 103 -8.89 -6.62 4.59
CA ASN A 103 -8.59 -5.20 4.80
C ASN A 103 -7.36 -4.78 3.98
N THR A 104 -7.38 -5.10 2.68
CA THR A 104 -6.30 -4.78 1.74
C THR A 104 -6.85 -4.03 0.53
N ALA A 105 -5.98 -3.31 -0.17
CA ALA A 105 -6.31 -2.70 -1.45
C ALA A 105 -5.17 -2.95 -2.44
N ARG A 106 -5.54 -3.13 -3.71
CA ARG A 106 -4.60 -3.34 -4.82
C ARG A 106 -5.17 -2.76 -6.11
N ILE A 107 -4.30 -2.66 -7.11
CA ILE A 107 -4.71 -2.41 -8.50
C ILE A 107 -4.76 -3.76 -9.20
N ASP A 108 -5.93 -4.14 -9.73
CA ASP A 108 -6.04 -5.36 -10.53
C ASP A 108 -5.23 -5.17 -11.83
N ASN A 109 -4.40 -6.16 -12.20
CA ASN A 109 -3.50 -6.10 -13.36
C ASN A 109 -2.60 -4.86 -13.41
N GLN A 110 -2.05 -4.45 -12.26
CA GLN A 110 -1.22 -3.25 -12.13
C GLN A 110 -0.11 -3.16 -13.21
N PRO A 111 -0.09 -2.09 -14.03
CA PRO A 111 0.97 -1.87 -15.01
C PRO A 111 2.33 -1.65 -14.33
N ALA A 112 3.42 -2.11 -14.97
CA ALA A 112 4.77 -1.96 -14.41
C ALA A 112 5.21 -0.49 -14.24
N SER A 113 4.63 0.44 -14.99
CA SER A 113 4.87 1.89 -14.87
C SER A 113 4.14 2.53 -13.68
N VAL A 114 3.21 1.81 -13.05
CA VAL A 114 2.42 2.29 -11.93
C VAL A 114 3.03 1.80 -10.63
N THR A 115 3.29 2.73 -9.72
CA THR A 115 3.68 2.42 -8.35
C THR A 115 2.45 2.52 -7.46
N ALA A 116 2.23 1.51 -6.62
CA ALA A 116 1.18 1.55 -5.61
C ALA A 116 1.65 0.88 -4.31
N PHE A 117 1.32 1.49 -3.18
CA PHE A 117 1.61 0.91 -1.86
C PHE A 117 0.64 1.46 -0.80
N VAL A 118 0.47 0.71 0.28
CA VAL A 118 -0.37 1.12 1.41
C VAL A 118 0.48 1.80 2.46
N ALA A 119 0.00 2.94 2.97
CA ALA A 119 0.60 3.67 4.08
C ALA A 119 -0.49 4.32 4.94
N PHE A 120 -0.11 5.09 5.97
CA PHE A 120 -1.04 5.83 6.79
C PHE A 120 -1.46 7.13 6.10
N LEU A 121 -2.78 7.36 6.06
CA LEU A 121 -3.41 8.47 5.36
C LEU A 121 -2.87 9.82 5.79
N ASP A 122 -2.65 10.01 7.10
CA ASP A 122 -2.22 11.30 7.61
C ASP A 122 -0.74 11.60 7.28
N ASP A 123 0.12 10.56 7.26
CA ASP A 123 1.49 10.67 6.73
C ASP A 123 1.48 10.99 5.23
N LEU A 124 0.63 10.30 4.45
CA LEU A 124 0.51 10.56 3.02
C LEU A 124 0.05 11.99 2.74
N LYS A 125 -0.89 12.53 3.50
CA LYS A 125 -1.30 13.94 3.38
C LYS A 125 -0.17 14.90 3.75
N ALA A 126 0.62 14.58 4.76
CA ALA A 126 1.76 15.39 5.17
C ALA A 126 2.85 15.42 4.09
N PHE A 127 3.16 14.28 3.47
CA PHE A 127 4.16 14.17 2.41
C PHE A 127 3.67 14.67 1.04
N TYR A 128 2.37 14.55 0.77
CA TYR A 128 1.76 14.88 -0.52
C TYR A 128 0.54 15.81 -0.35
N PRO A 129 0.71 17.04 0.17
CA PRO A 129 -0.41 17.88 0.59
C PRO A 129 -1.29 18.39 -0.56
N GLN A 130 -0.77 18.41 -1.80
CA GLN A 130 -1.46 18.96 -2.97
C GLN A 130 -2.07 17.90 -3.89
N VAL A 131 -1.99 16.62 -3.52
CA VAL A 131 -2.44 15.53 -4.41
C VAL A 131 -3.92 15.23 -4.22
N GLY A 132 -4.54 14.71 -5.28
CA GLY A 132 -5.94 14.30 -5.24
C GLY A 132 -6.17 13.19 -4.21
N ILE A 133 -7.27 13.29 -3.47
CA ILE A 133 -7.74 12.24 -2.57
C ILE A 133 -9.08 11.73 -3.12
N TYR A 134 -9.16 10.43 -3.39
CA TYR A 134 -10.41 9.80 -3.81
C TYR A 134 -11.47 9.93 -2.71
N ARG A 135 -12.68 10.29 -3.13
CA ARG A 135 -13.89 10.32 -2.31
C ARG A 135 -14.95 9.52 -3.02
N ALA A 136 -15.59 8.58 -2.31
CA ALA A 136 -16.70 7.86 -2.90
C ALA A 136 -17.85 8.86 -3.18
N PRO A 137 -18.55 8.75 -4.31
CA PRO A 137 -19.71 9.58 -4.59
C PRO A 137 -20.72 9.51 -3.45
N HIS A 138 -21.29 10.65 -3.08
CA HIS A 138 -22.45 10.67 -2.18
C HIS A 138 -23.61 9.96 -2.88
N ARG A 139 -24.16 8.94 -2.22
CA ARG A 139 -25.44 8.34 -2.63
C ARG A 139 -26.59 9.27 -2.28
#